data_AF-A0A535T6X2-F1
#
_entry.id   AF-A0A535T6X2-F1
#
_cell.length_a   1.000
_cell.length_b   1.000
_cell.length_c   1.000
_cell.angle_alpha   90.00
_cell.angle_beta   90.00
_cell.angle_gamma   90.00
#
_symmetry.space_group_name_H-M   'P 1'
#
loop_
_entity.id
_entity.type
_entity.pdbx_description
1 polymer ?
#
loop_
_entity_poly.entity_id
_entity_poly.type
_entity_poly.pdbx_seq_one_letter_code
_entity_poly.pdbx_strand_id
1 'polypeptide(L)' 'DLLYANIEPNLADREFFIRKAIGWALRQYAWTDPDEVARYVRAYETRLSGLSRREALKNISL' A
#
# COMPACT_ATOMS: atom_id res chain seq x y z
N ASP A 1 10.21 6.90 4.97
CA ASP A 1 9.73 7.38 6.29
C ASP A 1 8.37 8.09 6.24
N LEU A 2 8.26 9.29 5.66
CA LEU A 2 7.00 10.06 5.68
C LEU A 2 5.81 9.35 5.00
N LEU A 3 6.03 8.61 3.91
CA LEU A 3 4.97 7.83 3.24
C LEU A 3 4.30 6.86 4.21
N TYR A 4 5.09 6.03 4.88
CA TYR A 4 4.58 5.01 5.79
C TYR A 4 3.97 5.63 7.06
N ALA A 5 4.57 6.71 7.58
CA ALA A 5 4.00 7.44 8.71
C ALA A 5 2.59 7.98 8.43
N ASN A 6 2.26 8.32 7.18
CA ASN A 6 0.90 8.73 6.79
C ASN A 6 -0.04 7.54 6.53
N ILE A 7 0.49 6.39 6.09
CA ILE A 7 -0.30 5.20 5.82
C ILE A 7 -0.69 4.47 7.11
N GLU A 8 0.26 4.30 8.04
CA GLU A 8 0.10 3.43 9.21
C GLU A 8 -1.11 3.73 10.11
N PRO A 9 -1.43 5.01 10.43
CA PRO A 9 -2.63 5.36 11.19
C PRO A 9 -3.93 4.97 10.48
N ASN A 10 -3.91 4.90 9.15
CA ASN A 10 -5.07 4.72 8.29
C ASN A 10 -5.22 3.28 7.75
N LEU A 11 -4.35 2.34 8.16
CA LEU A 11 -4.38 0.97 7.65
C LEU A 11 -5.73 0.27 7.86
N ALA A 12 -6.36 0.49 9.01
CA ALA A 12 -7.65 -0.09 9.37
C ALA A 12 -8.86 0.72 8.89
N ASP A 13 -8.63 1.87 8.24
CA ASP A 13 -9.71 2.74 7.77
C ASP A 13 -10.61 1.97 6.77
N ARG A 14 -11.91 2.24 6.83
CA ARG A 14 -12.93 1.58 6.01
C ARG A 14 -13.39 2.42 4.83
N GLU A 15 -13.05 3.70 4.81
CA GLU A 15 -13.45 4.63 3.77
C GLU A 15 -12.78 4.30 2.43
N PHE A 16 -13.57 4.34 1.36
CA PHE A 16 -13.13 3.90 0.04
C PHE A 16 -11.94 4.72 -0.48
N PHE A 17 -12.01 6.05 -0.34
CA PHE A 17 -10.98 6.94 -0.88
C PHE A 17 -9.66 6.86 -0.11
N ILE A 18 -9.70 6.67 1.20
CA ILE A 18 -8.49 6.42 2.00
C ILE A 18 -7.79 5.14 1.53
N ARG A 19 -8.54 4.04 1.37
CA ARG A 19 -8.00 2.77 0.88
C ARG A 19 -7.40 2.87 -0.53
N LYS A 20 -8.05 3.63 -1.42
CA LYS A 20 -7.54 3.91 -2.78
C LYS A 20 -6.27 4.76 -2.73
N ALA A 21 -6.24 5.82 -1.91
CA ALA A 21 -5.10 6.70 -1.76
C ALA A 21 -3.85 5.94 -1.27
N ILE A 22 -4.01 5.09 -0.25
CA ILE A 22 -2.93 4.20 0.23
C ILE A 22 -2.41 3.31 -0.91
N GLY A 23 -3.33 2.65 -1.63
CA GLY A 23 -2.98 1.76 -2.74
C GLY A 23 -2.23 2.49 -3.86
N TRP A 24 -2.67 3.68 -4.24
CA TRP A 24 -2.05 4.50 -5.29
C TRP A 24 -0.70 5.06 -4.88
N ALA A 25 -0.56 5.53 -3.64
CA ALA A 25 0.72 6.03 -3.14
C ALA A 25 1.79 4.92 -3.16
N LEU A 26 1.43 3.71 -2.70
CA LEU A 26 2.32 2.54 -2.76
C LEU A 26 2.60 2.11 -4.21
N ARG A 27 1.58 2.06 -5.07
CA ARG A 27 1.74 1.73 -6.49
C ARG A 27 2.68 2.70 -7.21
N GLN A 28 2.59 3.99 -6.87
CA GLN A 28 3.47 5.00 -7.44
C GLN A 28 4.91 4.79 -6.97
N TYR A 29 5.10 4.48 -5.69
CA TYR A 29 6.43 4.22 -5.16
C TYR A 29 7.06 2.93 -5.71
N ALA A 30 6.25 1.94 -6.09
CA ALA A 30 6.72 0.69 -6.69
C ALA A 30 7.49 0.87 -8.02
N TRP A 31 7.31 2.00 -8.71
CA TRP A 31 8.15 2.34 -9.87
C TRP A 31 9.60 2.66 -9.51
N THR A 32 9.86 3.04 -8.26
CA THR A 32 11.19 3.34 -7.73
C THR A 32 11.78 2.14 -7.00
N ASP A 33 10.98 1.50 -6.13
CA ASP A 33 11.41 0.36 -5.32
C ASP A 33 10.27 -0.67 -5.18
N PRO A 34 10.15 -1.61 -6.15
CA PRO A 34 9.09 -2.61 -6.13
C PRO A 34 9.27 -3.62 -5.00
N ASP A 35 10.51 -3.98 -4.65
CA ASP A 35 10.80 -4.96 -3.60
C ASP A 35 10.39 -4.43 -2.22
N GLU A 36 10.65 -3.16 -1.94
CA GLU A 36 10.22 -2.51 -0.70
C GLU A 36 8.68 -2.45 -0.60
N VAL A 37 7.98 -2.14 -1.69
CA VAL A 37 6.50 -2.16 -1.69
C VAL A 37 5.97 -3.57 -1.47
N ALA A 38 6.56 -4.58 -2.10
CA ALA A 38 6.18 -5.99 -1.88
C ALA A 38 6.43 -6.41 -0.42
N ARG A 39 7.58 -6.04 0.16
CA ARG A 39 7.92 -6.28 1.57
C ARG A 39 6.92 -5.61 2.51
N TYR A 40 6.61 -4.34 2.29
CA TYR A 40 5.66 -3.59 3.11
C TYR A 40 4.25 -4.18 3.05
N VAL A 41 3.74 -4.50 1.85
CA VAL A 41 2.41 -5.09 1.67
C VAL A 41 2.31 -6.44 2.38
N ARG A 42 3.37 -7.26 2.34
CA ARG A 42 3.45 -8.55 3.06
C ARG A 42 3.47 -8.33 4.58
N ALA A 43 4.27 -7.41 5.08
CA ALA A 43 4.40 -7.13 6.51
C ALA A 43 3.08 -6.66 7.14
N TYR A 44 2.26 -5.93 6.38
CA TYR A 44 0.98 -5.37 6.84
C TYR A 44 -0.24 -6.05 6.23
N GLU A 45 -0.09 -7.28 5.71
CA GLU A 45 -1.12 -7.95 4.93
C GLU A 45 -2.47 -8.07 5.66
N THR A 46 -2.43 -8.35 6.96
CA THR A 46 -3.61 -8.51 7.83
C THR A 46 -4.30 -7.19 8.17
N ARG A 47 -3.60 -6.06 8.04
CA ARG A 47 -4.10 -4.72 8.35
C ARG A 47 -4.53 -3.96 7.10
N LEU A 48 -3.80 -4.11 5.99
CA LEU A 48 -4.15 -3.48 4.73
C LEU A 48 -5.45 -4.05 4.17
N SER A 49 -6.35 -3.15 3.74
CA SER A 49 -7.53 -3.57 2.99
C SER A 49 -7.15 -4.36 1.73
N GLY A 50 -7.99 -5.33 1.34
CA GLY A 50 -7.76 -6.07 0.09
C GLY A 50 -7.70 -5.18 -1.16
N LEU A 51 -8.40 -4.03 -1.15
CA LEU A 51 -8.32 -3.03 -2.21
C LEU A 51 -6.94 -2.38 -2.27
N SER A 52 -6.43 -1.90 -1.13
CA SER A 52 -5.11 -1.25 -1.06
C SER A 52 -4.00 -2.20 -1.50
N ARG A 53 -4.06 -3.48 -1.09
CA ARG A 53 -3.10 -4.51 -1.53
C ARG A 53 -3.11 -4.72 -3.04
N ARG A 54 -4.30 -4.91 -3.64
CA ARG A 54 -4.43 -5.10 -5.10
C ARG A 54 -3.94 -3.89 -5.90
N GLU A 55 -4.21 -2.68 -5.43
CA GLU A 55 -3.74 -1.47 -6.10
C GLU A 55 -2.21 -1.32 -5.99
N ALA A 56 -1.65 -1.50 -4.79
CA ALA A 56 -0.22 -1.36 -4.52
C ALA A 56 0.64 -2.29 -5.37
N LEU A 57 0.22 -3.57 -5.50
CA LEU A 57 0.98 -4.60 -6.20
C LEU A 57 0.75 -4.61 -7.73
N LYS A 58 -0.09 -3.72 -8.27
CA LYS A 58 -0.55 -3.80 -9.67
C LYS A 58 0.58 -3.73 -10.71
N ASN A 59 1.69 -3.07 -10.39
CA ASN A 59 2.83 -2.92 -11.30
C ASN A 59 4.04 -3.79 -10.90
N ILE A 60 3.90 -4.63 -9.88
CA ILE A 60 4.95 -5.52 -9.42
C ILE A 60 4.70 -6.87 -10.06
N SER A 61 5.49 -7.19 -11.08
CA SER A 61 5.48 -8.53 -11.69
C SER A 61 6.05 -9.52 -10.67
N LEU A 62 5.28 -10.55 -10.33
CA LEU A 62 5.77 -11.71 -9.58
C LEU A 62 6.55 -12.65 -10.51
#